data_AF-A0A1A8WWY8-F1
#
_entry.id   AF-A0A1A8WWY8-F1
#
_cell.length_a   1.000
_cell.length_b   1.000
_cell.length_c   1.000
_cell.angle_alpha   90.00
_cell.angle_beta   90.00
_cell.angle_gamma   90.00
#
_symmetry.space_group_name_H-M   'P 1'
#
loop_
_entity.id
_entity.type
_entity.pdbx_description
1 polymer ?
#
loop_
_entity_poly.entity_id
_entity_poly.type
_entity_poly.pdbx_seq_one_letter_code
_entity_poly.pdbx_strand_id
1 'polypeptide(L)'
;MQAPVNIHTTNSELLYSRIDDRFIHKGDDDECEKFKNELASQFKDYSGISSFCSRFTGILNYYTDFPSFDFVNKYRCKYFNLWIYESLSKLCDNVYDDKCIRIMRKTEEIWGNNNLEGKCKPEFISYMNDSNYEKMKKLYKFAVNYKFLQKYFGKGQYLCSADQKTYIQENLKLYELVKNECKYDTSSLHCVALKNFHDVYKEEELPKEYCKGEISVEVISREIKESLAQTESNRHTHVGILPSEYDQEQVEQLDNSDLPSVDGTSPVSNIYKATAFSIPIFGILFIFFAAYKFTPAGSLVHGFLLGKKNFSHNKTEEENYEFLEDTLNTMNENTNGNFHHFGYYPKSNIL
;
A
#
# COMPACT_ATOMS: atom_id res chain seq x y z
N MET A 1 -20.94 -8.79 -20.90
CA MET A 1 -21.16 -7.45 -20.31
C MET A 1 -19.81 -6.86 -19.94
N GLN A 2 -19.64 -5.54 -20.10
CA GLN A 2 -18.44 -4.84 -19.64
C GLN A 2 -18.63 -4.46 -18.16
N ALA A 3 -17.60 -4.65 -17.34
CA ALA A 3 -17.68 -4.32 -15.92
C ALA A 3 -17.80 -2.80 -15.72
N PRO A 4 -18.42 -2.33 -14.64
CA PRO A 4 -18.41 -0.92 -14.30
C PRO A 4 -16.97 -0.43 -14.10
N VAL A 5 -16.66 0.72 -14.69
CA VAL A 5 -15.31 1.29 -14.77
C VAL A 5 -14.88 1.84 -13.40
N ASN A 6 -13.60 1.65 -13.03
CA ASN A 6 -12.91 2.27 -11.88
C ASN A 6 -13.37 1.94 -10.44
N ILE A 7 -14.33 1.04 -10.20
CA ILE A 7 -14.84 0.79 -8.83
C ILE A 7 -13.81 0.09 -7.91
N HIS A 8 -12.81 -0.62 -8.46
CA HIS A 8 -11.90 -1.49 -7.70
C HIS A 8 -10.67 -0.77 -7.14
N THR A 9 -10.28 0.39 -7.66
CA THR A 9 -9.21 1.23 -7.12
C THR A 9 -9.76 2.30 -6.17
N THR A 10 -10.93 2.85 -6.48
CA THR A 10 -11.48 4.02 -5.78
C THR A 10 -11.79 3.78 -4.30
N ASN A 11 -12.36 2.65 -3.87
CA ASN A 11 -12.81 2.54 -2.47
C ASN A 11 -11.63 2.49 -1.48
N SER A 12 -10.61 1.69 -1.74
CA SER A 12 -9.41 1.64 -0.89
C SER A 12 -8.54 2.90 -1.01
N GLU A 13 -8.55 3.58 -2.16
CA GLU A 13 -7.78 4.81 -2.37
C GLU A 13 -8.45 6.02 -1.71
N LEU A 14 -9.78 6.09 -1.76
CA LEU A 14 -10.56 7.18 -1.19
C LEU A 14 -10.88 6.99 0.30
N LEU A 15 -10.60 5.82 0.89
CA LEU A 15 -10.93 5.57 2.30
C LEU A 15 -10.33 6.65 3.21
N TYR A 16 -9.04 6.94 3.07
CA TYR A 16 -8.37 7.90 3.93
C TYR A 16 -8.72 9.35 3.59
N SER A 17 -8.97 9.69 2.32
CA SER A 17 -9.46 11.04 1.99
C SER A 17 -10.84 11.28 2.60
N ARG A 18 -11.74 10.28 2.56
CA ARG A 18 -13.06 10.36 3.21
C ARG A 18 -12.97 10.52 4.72
N ILE A 19 -12.02 9.84 5.38
CA ILE A 19 -11.73 10.05 6.80
C ILE A 19 -11.24 11.48 7.02
N ASP A 20 -10.26 11.92 6.23
CA ASP A 20 -9.66 13.23 6.37
C ASP A 20 -10.68 14.35 6.24
N ASP A 21 -11.59 14.27 5.26
CA ASP A 21 -12.65 15.25 5.02
C ASP A 21 -13.72 15.22 6.12
N ARG A 22 -14.07 14.02 6.61
CA ARG A 22 -15.12 13.82 7.63
C ARG A 22 -14.73 14.39 9.00
N PHE A 23 -13.45 14.39 9.35
CA PHE A 23 -12.99 14.71 10.72
C PHE A 23 -12.16 15.98 10.86
N ILE A 24 -11.76 16.65 9.78
CA ILE A 24 -10.91 17.87 9.85
C ILE A 24 -11.50 18.99 10.71
N HIS A 25 -12.83 19.14 10.75
CA HIS A 25 -13.52 20.17 11.54
C HIS A 25 -14.15 19.63 12.83
N LYS A 26 -13.85 18.39 13.21
CA LYS A 26 -14.40 17.72 14.42
C LYS A 26 -13.38 17.59 15.56
N GLY A 27 -12.22 18.24 15.40
CA GLY A 27 -11.12 18.15 16.35
C GLY A 27 -11.40 18.78 17.71
N ASP A 28 -10.59 18.39 18.69
CA ASP A 28 -10.52 19.04 20.00
C ASP A 28 -9.47 20.16 19.94
N ASP A 29 -9.94 21.40 19.82
CA ASP A 29 -9.07 22.57 19.65
C ASP A 29 -8.14 22.78 20.86
N ASP A 30 -8.63 22.55 22.09
CA ASP A 30 -7.85 22.71 23.32
C ASP A 30 -6.73 21.67 23.41
N GLU A 31 -7.06 20.40 23.12
CA GLU A 31 -6.07 19.33 23.10
C GLU A 31 -5.05 19.52 21.97
N CYS A 32 -5.47 20.03 20.82
CA CYS A 32 -4.59 20.33 19.70
C CYS A 32 -3.68 21.53 19.93
N GLU A 33 -4.14 22.56 20.61
CA GLU A 33 -3.27 23.66 21.02
C GLU A 33 -2.25 23.21 22.08
N LYS A 34 -2.63 22.35 23.05
CA LYS A 34 -1.65 21.74 23.97
C LYS A 34 -0.62 20.91 23.21
N PHE A 35 -1.07 20.03 22.31
CA PHE A 35 -0.20 19.17 21.51
C PHE A 35 0.79 20.01 20.69
N LYS A 36 0.32 21.07 20.05
CA LYS A 36 1.15 22.01 19.30
C LYS A 36 2.12 22.76 20.22
N ASN A 37 1.70 23.26 21.37
CA ASN A 37 2.53 24.05 22.27
C ASN A 37 3.66 23.23 22.92
N GLU A 38 3.40 21.98 23.29
CA GLU A 38 4.43 21.05 23.77
C GLU A 38 5.51 20.77 22.71
N LEU A 39 5.11 20.85 21.45
CA LEU A 39 5.98 20.69 20.30
C LEU A 39 6.57 22.04 19.85
N ALA A 40 5.96 23.20 20.10
CA ALA A 40 6.27 24.49 19.48
C ALA A 40 7.74 24.95 19.57
N SER A 41 8.49 24.54 20.60
CA SER A 41 9.93 24.81 20.73
C SER A 41 10.79 24.11 19.66
N GLN A 42 10.27 23.08 18.99
CA GLN A 42 10.99 22.17 18.11
C GLN A 42 10.51 22.22 16.65
N PHE A 43 9.39 22.89 16.37
CA PHE A 43 8.76 22.90 15.05
C PHE A 43 8.50 24.35 14.67
N LYS A 44 9.41 24.95 13.90
CA LYS A 44 9.10 26.18 13.17
C LYS A 44 8.02 25.84 12.13
N ASP A 45 6.78 26.21 12.46
CA ASP A 45 5.65 26.34 11.54
C ASP A 45 5.31 25.08 10.72
N TYR A 46 4.85 24.02 11.41
CA TYR A 46 4.40 22.79 10.75
C TYR A 46 2.87 22.72 10.73
N SER A 47 2.24 23.33 9.72
CA SER A 47 0.78 23.31 9.49
C SER A 47 0.17 21.89 9.46
N GLY A 48 1.00 20.88 9.18
CA GLY A 48 0.61 19.47 9.21
C GLY A 48 0.24 18.94 10.59
N ILE A 49 0.80 19.46 11.69
CA ILE A 49 0.52 18.94 13.05
C ILE A 49 -0.88 19.32 13.51
N SER A 50 -1.28 20.58 13.34
CA SER A 50 -2.64 21.01 13.66
C SER A 50 -3.65 20.21 12.84
N SER A 51 -3.39 20.09 11.53
CA SER A 51 -4.21 19.31 10.60
C SER A 51 -4.35 17.84 10.99
N PHE A 52 -3.26 17.22 11.45
CA PHE A 52 -3.27 15.84 11.95
C PHE A 52 -4.05 15.75 13.26
N CYS A 53 -3.75 16.62 14.22
CA CYS A 53 -4.37 16.60 15.53
C CYS A 53 -5.89 16.77 15.43
N SER A 54 -6.38 17.72 14.62
CA SER A 54 -7.81 17.96 14.47
C SER A 54 -8.53 16.72 13.93
N ARG A 55 -7.96 16.05 12.93
CA ARG A 55 -8.53 14.80 12.40
C ARG A 55 -8.45 13.67 13.42
N PHE A 56 -7.30 13.51 14.07
CA PHE A 56 -7.06 12.46 15.04
C PHE A 56 -8.03 12.54 16.23
N THR A 57 -8.10 13.70 16.88
CA THR A 57 -9.03 13.95 17.99
C THR A 57 -10.49 13.89 17.52
N GLY A 58 -10.78 14.32 16.29
CA GLY A 58 -12.10 14.14 15.68
C GLY A 58 -12.49 12.67 15.53
N ILE A 59 -11.58 11.80 15.07
CA ILE A 59 -11.85 10.36 15.00
C ILE A 59 -12.02 9.77 16.41
N LEU A 60 -11.25 10.21 17.41
CA LEU A 60 -11.41 9.75 18.79
C LEU A 60 -12.80 10.06 19.35
N ASN A 61 -13.26 11.30 19.17
CA ASN A 61 -14.54 11.79 19.70
C ASN A 61 -15.74 11.19 18.95
N TYR A 62 -15.57 10.88 17.66
CA TYR A 62 -16.63 10.41 16.77
C TYR A 62 -16.29 9.05 16.17
N TYR A 63 -15.70 8.16 16.97
CA TYR A 63 -15.21 6.84 16.51
C TYR A 63 -16.31 5.94 15.94
N THR A 64 -17.56 6.12 16.37
CA THR A 64 -18.72 5.41 15.81
C THR A 64 -19.05 5.84 14.38
N ASP A 65 -18.66 7.05 14.00
CA ASP A 65 -18.98 7.67 12.70
C ASP A 65 -17.89 7.37 11.66
N PHE A 66 -16.99 6.42 11.93
CA PHE A 66 -15.96 6.01 10.99
C PHE A 66 -16.60 5.41 9.71
N PRO A 67 -16.04 5.65 8.51
CA PRO A 67 -16.64 5.17 7.26
C PRO A 67 -17.03 3.68 7.28
N SER A 68 -18.27 3.37 6.92
CA SER A 68 -18.84 2.02 7.00
C SER A 68 -18.77 1.29 5.65
N PHE A 69 -17.67 0.58 5.42
CA PHE A 69 -17.66 -0.58 4.51
C PHE A 69 -17.70 -1.85 5.36
N ASP A 70 -18.33 -2.95 4.94
CA ASP A 70 -18.47 -4.18 5.75
C ASP A 70 -17.16 -4.60 6.44
N PHE A 71 -16.08 -4.67 5.67
CA PHE A 71 -14.76 -5.05 6.16
C PHE A 71 -14.16 -3.97 7.09
N VAL A 72 -14.31 -2.69 6.73
CA VAL A 72 -13.82 -1.56 7.53
C VAL A 72 -14.57 -1.45 8.86
N ASN A 73 -15.86 -1.75 8.88
CA ASN A 73 -16.67 -1.69 10.09
C ASN A 73 -16.21 -2.74 11.11
N LYS A 74 -15.96 -3.98 10.66
CA LYS A 74 -15.47 -5.06 11.53
C LYS A 74 -14.06 -4.80 12.05
N TYR A 75 -13.17 -4.24 11.21
CA TYR A 75 -11.78 -3.97 11.56
C TYR A 75 -11.46 -2.48 11.71
N ARG A 76 -12.44 -1.69 12.18
CA ARG A 76 -12.34 -0.23 12.30
C ARG A 76 -11.08 0.20 13.05
N CYS A 77 -10.76 -0.51 14.12
CA CYS A 77 -9.56 -0.25 14.91
C CYS A 77 -8.27 -0.40 14.10
N LYS A 78 -8.18 -1.40 13.21
CA LYS A 78 -7.01 -1.62 12.35
C LYS A 78 -6.87 -0.49 11.33
N TYR A 79 -7.97 -0.08 10.69
CA TYR A 79 -7.95 1.04 9.75
C TYR A 79 -7.61 2.37 10.42
N PHE A 80 -8.07 2.60 11.64
CA PHE A 80 -7.71 3.80 12.38
C PHE A 80 -6.21 3.81 12.74
N ASN A 81 -5.66 2.70 13.22
CA ASN A 81 -4.22 2.59 13.47
C ASN A 81 -3.37 2.74 12.20
N LEU A 82 -3.80 2.16 11.08
CA LEU A 82 -3.15 2.35 9.78
C LEU A 82 -3.19 3.82 9.36
N TRP A 83 -4.33 4.50 9.50
CA TRP A 83 -4.48 5.91 9.19
C TRP A 83 -3.56 6.79 10.05
N ILE A 84 -3.44 6.50 11.35
CA ILE A 84 -2.50 7.22 12.23
C ILE A 84 -1.07 7.05 11.73
N TYR A 85 -0.62 5.80 11.53
CA TYR A 85 0.75 5.55 11.11
C TYR A 85 1.07 6.21 9.77
N GLU A 86 0.17 6.12 8.78
CA GLU A 86 0.35 6.80 7.50
C GLU A 86 0.39 8.32 7.65
N SER A 87 -0.49 8.90 8.46
CA SER A 87 -0.51 10.33 8.69
C SER A 87 0.77 10.80 9.36
N LEU A 88 1.21 10.11 10.41
CA LEU A 88 2.46 10.39 11.10
C LEU A 88 3.68 10.23 10.17
N SER A 89 3.73 9.20 9.34
CA SER A 89 4.81 9.00 8.35
C SER A 89 4.92 10.12 7.32
N LYS A 90 3.84 10.89 7.06
CA LYS A 90 3.87 12.07 6.18
C LYS A 90 4.37 13.32 6.90
N LEU A 91 4.19 13.38 8.23
CA LEU A 91 4.70 14.47 9.07
C LEU A 91 6.19 14.27 9.44
N CYS A 92 6.67 13.04 9.27
CA CYS A 92 7.97 12.56 9.70
C CYS A 92 8.85 12.25 8.49
N ASP A 93 9.90 13.04 8.28
CA ASP A 93 10.94 12.71 7.28
C ASP A 93 11.58 11.35 7.59
N ASN A 94 11.75 11.08 8.88
CA ASN A 94 12.20 9.81 9.41
C ASN A 94 11.47 9.50 10.72
N VAL A 95 10.75 8.36 10.77
CA VAL A 95 9.96 7.94 11.94
C VAL A 95 10.82 7.65 13.18
N TYR A 96 12.12 7.43 13.01
CA TYR A 96 13.08 7.20 14.09
C TYR A 96 13.63 8.48 14.73
N ASP A 97 13.36 9.65 14.13
CA ASP A 97 13.86 10.89 14.69
C ASP A 97 13.23 11.14 16.07
N ASP A 98 14.01 11.69 17.01
CA ASP A 98 13.53 12.06 18.35
C ASP A 98 12.23 12.88 18.28
N LYS A 99 12.12 13.73 17.25
CA LYS A 99 10.93 14.52 16.93
C LYS A 99 9.71 13.64 16.69
N CYS A 100 9.85 12.62 15.85
CA CYS A 100 8.78 11.71 15.47
C CYS A 100 8.37 10.78 16.59
N ILE A 101 9.34 10.28 17.35
CA ILE A 101 9.10 9.50 18.57
C ILE A 101 8.27 10.32 19.57
N ARG A 102 8.57 11.62 19.73
CA ARG A 102 7.80 12.52 20.61
C ARG A 102 6.36 12.73 20.12
N ILE A 103 6.16 12.94 18.82
CA ILE A 103 4.82 13.05 18.22
C ILE A 103 4.03 11.76 18.43
N MET A 104 4.64 10.60 18.18
CA MET A 104 4.01 9.28 18.37
C MET A 104 3.62 9.06 19.83
N ARG A 105 4.52 9.32 20.78
CA ARG A 105 4.24 9.19 22.21
C ARG A 105 3.09 10.08 22.65
N LYS A 106 3.05 11.33 22.18
CA LYS A 106 1.95 12.25 22.53
C LYS A 106 0.63 11.83 21.87
N THR A 107 0.68 11.29 20.66
CA THR A 107 -0.49 10.69 20.00
C THR A 107 -1.04 9.52 20.82
N GLU A 108 -0.17 8.65 21.34
CA GLU A 108 -0.55 7.55 22.23
C GLU A 108 -1.10 8.04 23.57
N GLU A 109 -0.53 9.11 24.15
CA GLU A 109 -1.00 9.73 25.39
C GLU A 109 -2.43 10.31 25.24
N ILE A 110 -2.67 11.08 24.17
CA ILE A 110 -4.02 11.60 23.84
C ILE A 110 -4.98 10.44 23.59
N TRP A 111 -4.52 9.36 22.95
CA TRP A 111 -5.32 8.14 22.83
C TRP A 111 -5.65 7.55 24.20
N GLY A 112 -4.68 7.39 25.10
CA GLY A 112 -4.92 6.80 26.42
C GLY A 112 -5.94 7.55 27.27
N ASN A 113 -6.10 8.85 27.02
CA ASN A 113 -7.07 9.71 27.72
C ASN A 113 -8.49 9.64 27.15
N ASN A 114 -8.74 8.87 26.09
CA ASN A 114 -10.06 8.73 25.47
C ASN A 114 -10.84 7.51 26.01
N ASN A 115 -12.12 7.41 25.63
CA ASN A 115 -13.02 6.33 26.04
C ASN A 115 -13.03 5.11 25.08
N LEU A 116 -11.93 4.86 24.35
CA LEU A 116 -11.79 3.71 23.44
C LEU A 116 -11.16 2.47 24.10
N GLU A 117 -10.90 2.52 25.41
CA GLU A 117 -10.41 1.37 26.15
C GLU A 117 -11.30 0.12 25.92
N GLY A 118 -10.66 -1.01 25.64
CA GLY A 118 -11.34 -2.27 25.29
C GLY A 118 -11.97 -2.33 23.88
N LYS A 119 -12.20 -1.19 23.21
CA LYS A 119 -12.76 -1.13 21.85
C LYS A 119 -11.67 -1.10 20.78
N CYS A 120 -10.61 -0.31 21.02
CA CYS A 120 -9.51 -0.19 20.09
C CYS A 120 -8.20 0.12 20.81
N LYS A 121 -7.15 -0.64 20.49
CA LYS A 121 -5.81 -0.48 21.05
C LYS A 121 -4.93 0.36 20.11
N PRO A 122 -4.02 1.21 20.63
CA PRO A 122 -3.05 1.94 19.83
C PRO A 122 -1.91 1.00 19.38
N GLU A 123 -2.09 0.35 18.24
CA GLU A 123 -1.11 -0.55 17.61
C GLU A 123 -0.17 0.17 16.64
N PHE A 124 -0.46 1.41 16.26
CA PHE A 124 0.27 2.15 15.22
C PHE A 124 1.79 2.27 15.51
N ILE A 125 2.21 2.20 16.77
CA ILE A 125 3.63 2.20 17.16
C ILE A 125 4.32 0.91 16.70
N SER A 126 3.66 -0.25 16.79
CA SER A 126 4.26 -1.53 16.40
C SER A 126 4.41 -1.67 14.88
N TYR A 127 3.81 -0.78 14.10
CA TYR A 127 3.94 -0.76 12.65
C TYR A 127 5.27 -0.15 12.21
N MET A 128 5.88 0.63 13.09
CA MET A 128 7.18 1.23 12.87
C MET A 128 8.23 0.12 12.71
N ASN A 129 8.83 0.06 11.51
CA ASN A 129 9.96 -0.81 11.15
C ASN A 129 9.66 -2.29 11.09
N ASP A 130 8.39 -2.67 11.16
CA ASP A 130 8.00 -4.03 10.87
C ASP A 130 8.13 -4.26 9.36
N SER A 131 9.01 -5.17 8.96
CA SER A 131 9.26 -5.50 7.55
C SER A 131 8.01 -6.04 6.84
N ASN A 132 6.98 -6.45 7.57
CA ASN A 132 5.72 -6.94 7.05
C ASN A 132 4.60 -5.89 7.04
N TYR A 133 4.85 -4.67 7.53
CA TYR A 133 3.86 -3.58 7.53
C TYR A 133 3.29 -3.34 6.13
N GLU A 134 4.14 -3.26 5.11
CA GLU A 134 3.68 -3.00 3.74
C GLU A 134 2.80 -4.13 3.18
N LYS A 135 3.09 -5.39 3.53
CA LYS A 135 2.24 -6.53 3.16
C LYS A 135 0.89 -6.47 3.87
N MET A 136 0.91 -6.20 5.19
CA MET A 136 -0.30 -6.00 6.00
C MET A 136 -1.20 -4.91 5.41
N LYS A 137 -0.63 -3.73 5.15
CA LYS A 137 -1.33 -2.58 4.57
C LYS A 137 -1.97 -2.92 3.21
N LYS A 138 -1.21 -3.55 2.30
CA LYS A 138 -1.71 -3.94 0.98
C LYS A 138 -2.84 -4.97 1.08
N LEU A 139 -2.74 -5.95 2.00
CA LEU A 139 -3.82 -6.90 2.26
C LEU A 139 -5.09 -6.22 2.79
N TYR A 140 -4.97 -5.26 3.71
CA TYR A 140 -6.13 -4.49 4.15
C TYR A 140 -6.76 -3.65 3.04
N LYS A 141 -5.95 -3.07 2.15
CA LYS A 141 -6.47 -2.37 0.96
C LYS A 141 -7.22 -3.34 0.03
N PHE A 142 -6.66 -4.52 -0.21
CA PHE A 142 -7.32 -5.56 -1.00
C PHE A 142 -8.65 -5.98 -0.38
N ALA A 143 -8.70 -6.16 0.93
CA ALA A 143 -9.89 -6.59 1.67
C ALA A 143 -11.08 -5.64 1.52
N VAL A 144 -10.85 -4.32 1.44
CA VAL A 144 -11.90 -3.31 1.20
C VAL A 144 -12.60 -3.56 -0.13
N ASN A 145 -11.84 -3.92 -1.17
CA ASN A 145 -12.36 -4.07 -2.53
C ASN A 145 -12.81 -5.51 -2.82
N TYR A 146 -12.47 -6.47 -1.96
CA TYR A 146 -12.59 -7.89 -2.27
C TYR A 146 -14.04 -8.35 -2.56
N LYS A 147 -15.02 -7.90 -1.76
CA LYS A 147 -16.45 -8.21 -2.01
C LYS A 147 -16.88 -7.82 -3.43
N PHE A 148 -16.42 -6.68 -3.93
CA PHE A 148 -16.67 -6.23 -5.29
C PHE A 148 -15.96 -7.13 -6.31
N LEU A 149 -14.67 -7.42 -6.09
CA LEU A 149 -13.90 -8.28 -6.99
C LEU A 149 -14.52 -9.67 -7.12
N GLN A 150 -14.95 -10.26 -6.00
CA GLN A 150 -15.64 -11.54 -5.98
C GLN A 150 -16.95 -11.49 -6.78
N LYS A 151 -17.77 -10.45 -6.56
CA LYS A 151 -19.07 -10.31 -7.21
C LYS A 151 -18.96 -10.19 -8.74
N TYR A 152 -18.04 -9.36 -9.23
CA TYR A 152 -17.97 -9.03 -10.66
C TYR A 152 -16.94 -9.86 -11.41
N PHE A 153 -15.77 -10.13 -10.84
CA PHE A 153 -14.69 -10.77 -11.59
C PHE A 153 -14.52 -12.26 -11.24
N GLY A 154 -14.86 -12.67 -10.03
CA GLY A 154 -14.72 -14.05 -9.56
C GLY A 154 -15.79 -15.03 -10.05
N LYS A 155 -16.95 -14.54 -10.52
CA LYS A 155 -18.05 -15.39 -11.01
C LYS A 155 -18.03 -15.65 -12.52
N GLY A 156 -16.95 -15.25 -13.20
CA GLY A 156 -16.76 -15.48 -14.65
C GLY A 156 -17.72 -14.69 -15.57
N GLN A 157 -18.45 -13.71 -15.05
CA GLN A 157 -19.50 -12.99 -15.79
C GLN A 157 -18.97 -11.80 -16.63
N TYR A 158 -17.82 -11.26 -16.26
CA TYR A 158 -17.29 -10.03 -16.84
C TYR A 158 -15.85 -10.19 -17.35
N LEU A 159 -15.57 -9.56 -18.49
CA LEU A 159 -14.21 -9.36 -18.97
C LEU A 159 -13.54 -8.25 -18.19
N CYS A 160 -12.25 -8.41 -17.92
CA CYS A 160 -11.44 -7.39 -17.26
C CYS A 160 -10.72 -6.50 -18.28
N SER A 161 -10.59 -5.22 -17.97
CA SER A 161 -9.61 -4.35 -18.63
C SER A 161 -8.18 -4.75 -18.25
N ALA A 162 -7.18 -4.19 -18.94
CA ALA A 162 -5.77 -4.43 -18.59
C ALA A 162 -5.46 -4.04 -17.13
N ASP A 163 -5.89 -2.84 -16.71
CA ASP A 163 -5.65 -2.35 -15.35
C ASP A 163 -6.32 -3.22 -14.29
N GLN A 164 -7.54 -3.70 -14.56
CA GLN A 164 -8.25 -4.64 -13.69
C GLN A 164 -7.50 -5.96 -13.55
N LYS A 165 -6.96 -6.48 -14.65
CA LYS A 165 -6.17 -7.73 -14.62
C LYS A 165 -4.91 -7.53 -13.78
N THR A 166 -4.16 -6.46 -14.01
CA THR A 166 -2.96 -6.13 -13.23
C THR A 166 -3.28 -6.04 -11.75
N TYR A 167 -4.29 -5.24 -11.39
CA TYR A 167 -4.72 -5.06 -10.00
C TYR A 167 -5.11 -6.40 -9.34
N ILE A 168 -5.95 -7.22 -10.00
CA ILE A 168 -6.37 -8.52 -9.46
C ILE A 168 -5.18 -9.46 -9.32
N GLN A 169 -4.33 -9.57 -10.34
CA GLN A 169 -3.17 -10.46 -10.32
C GLN A 169 -2.17 -10.09 -9.23
N GLU A 170 -1.84 -8.81 -9.07
CA GLU A 170 -0.89 -8.36 -8.05
C GLU A 170 -1.40 -8.63 -6.62
N ASN A 171 -2.68 -8.36 -6.36
CA ASN A 171 -3.25 -8.61 -5.04
C ASN A 171 -3.42 -10.10 -4.74
N LEU A 172 -3.76 -10.93 -5.74
CA LEU A 172 -3.81 -12.38 -5.58
C LEU A 172 -2.41 -12.98 -5.35
N LYS A 173 -1.39 -12.48 -6.05
CA LYS A 173 0.02 -12.85 -5.81
C LYS A 173 0.44 -12.53 -4.38
N LEU A 174 0.11 -11.33 -3.89
CA LEU A 174 0.36 -10.95 -2.50
C LEU A 174 -0.37 -11.88 -1.53
N TYR A 175 -1.65 -12.15 -1.76
CA TYR A 175 -2.46 -13.03 -0.92
C TYR A 175 -1.86 -14.44 -0.83
N GLU A 176 -1.52 -15.07 -1.96
CA GLU A 176 -0.92 -16.41 -1.98
C GLU A 176 0.48 -16.44 -1.35
N LEU A 177 1.27 -15.39 -1.55
CA LEU A 177 2.56 -15.24 -0.88
C LEU A 177 2.40 -15.21 0.64
N VAL A 178 1.56 -14.32 1.15
CA VAL A 178 1.33 -14.18 2.60
C VAL A 178 0.73 -15.47 3.17
N LYS A 179 -0.19 -16.11 2.45
CA LYS A 179 -0.75 -17.41 2.85
C LYS A 179 0.32 -18.49 3.02
N ASN A 180 1.34 -18.50 2.17
CA ASN A 180 2.45 -19.45 2.31
C ASN A 180 3.38 -19.09 3.48
N GLU A 181 3.66 -17.80 3.70
CA GLU A 181 4.48 -17.30 4.82
C GLU A 181 3.81 -17.58 6.18
N CYS A 182 2.48 -17.48 6.24
CA CYS A 182 1.69 -17.59 7.47
C CYS A 182 1.22 -19.01 7.82
N LYS A 183 1.84 -20.06 7.25
CA LYS A 183 1.50 -21.45 7.58
C LYS A 183 1.68 -21.79 9.06
N TYR A 184 2.73 -21.24 9.66
CA TYR A 184 3.10 -21.51 11.05
C TYR A 184 3.14 -20.24 11.91
N ASP A 185 3.18 -19.07 11.28
CA ASP A 185 3.12 -17.77 11.97
C ASP A 185 1.69 -17.22 11.93
N THR A 186 1.19 -16.83 13.09
CA THR A 186 -0.15 -16.26 13.28
C THR A 186 -0.10 -14.85 13.88
N SER A 187 1.10 -14.34 14.16
CA SER A 187 1.33 -13.19 15.03
C SER A 187 1.91 -11.98 14.29
N SER A 188 2.71 -12.19 13.24
CA SER A 188 3.23 -11.07 12.46
C SER A 188 2.12 -10.30 11.77
N LEU A 189 2.38 -9.02 11.47
CA LEU A 189 1.39 -8.08 10.97
C LEU A 189 0.63 -8.58 9.72
N HIS A 190 1.35 -9.10 8.73
CA HIS A 190 0.74 -9.65 7.52
C HIS A 190 -0.10 -10.92 7.78
N CYS A 191 0.30 -11.77 8.72
CA CYS A 191 -0.47 -12.96 9.11
C CYS A 191 -1.74 -12.59 9.90
N VAL A 192 -1.67 -11.57 10.74
CA VAL A 192 -2.86 -10.99 11.40
C VAL A 192 -3.82 -10.42 10.35
N ALA A 193 -3.31 -9.71 9.33
CA ALA A 193 -4.16 -9.23 8.24
C ALA A 193 -4.80 -10.36 7.44
N LEU A 194 -4.07 -11.44 7.15
CA LEU A 194 -4.63 -12.62 6.49
C LEU A 194 -5.73 -13.28 7.33
N LYS A 195 -5.50 -13.45 8.63
CA LYS A 195 -6.52 -13.97 9.55
C LYS A 195 -7.78 -13.10 9.54
N ASN A 196 -7.60 -11.77 9.59
CA ASN A 196 -8.70 -10.84 9.54
C ASN A 196 -9.46 -10.89 8.22
N PHE A 197 -8.73 -11.09 7.10
CA PHE A 197 -9.31 -11.35 5.80
C PHE A 197 -10.22 -12.60 5.83
N HIS A 198 -9.74 -13.72 6.35
CA HIS A 198 -10.49 -14.99 6.42
C HIS A 198 -11.66 -14.99 7.40
N ASP A 199 -11.66 -14.11 8.38
CA ASP A 199 -12.78 -13.91 9.30
C ASP A 199 -13.92 -13.08 8.66
N VAL A 200 -13.73 -12.50 7.47
CA VAL A 200 -14.82 -11.91 6.66
C VAL A 200 -15.09 -12.72 5.39
N TYR A 201 -14.04 -13.18 4.72
CA TYR A 201 -14.12 -13.91 3.45
C TYR A 201 -13.57 -15.32 3.64
N LYS A 202 -14.46 -16.31 3.80
CA LYS A 202 -14.07 -17.70 4.01
C LYS A 202 -13.28 -18.23 2.83
N GLU A 203 -12.17 -18.93 3.11
CA GLU A 203 -11.21 -19.34 2.08
C GLU A 203 -11.86 -20.25 1.02
N GLU A 204 -12.73 -21.15 1.48
CA GLU A 204 -13.51 -22.07 0.67
C GLU A 204 -14.52 -21.39 -0.25
N GLU A 205 -14.91 -20.14 0.05
CA GLU A 205 -15.83 -19.33 -0.75
C GLU A 205 -15.10 -18.41 -1.74
N LEU A 206 -13.76 -18.38 -1.70
CA LEU A 206 -12.97 -17.54 -2.58
C LEU A 206 -12.98 -18.11 -4.01
N PRO A 207 -13.19 -17.27 -5.05
CA PRO A 207 -13.12 -17.69 -6.43
C PRO A 207 -11.75 -18.30 -6.77
N LYS A 208 -11.78 -19.40 -7.51
CA LYS A 208 -10.57 -20.04 -8.04
C LYS A 208 -10.06 -19.38 -9.32
N GLU A 209 -10.95 -18.67 -10.01
CA GLU A 209 -10.68 -18.00 -11.27
C GLU A 209 -11.32 -16.61 -11.31
N TYR A 210 -10.68 -15.69 -12.02
CA TYR A 210 -11.15 -14.33 -12.20
C TYR A 210 -11.14 -13.97 -13.68
N CYS A 211 -11.89 -12.92 -14.04
CA CYS A 211 -11.88 -12.34 -15.39
C CYS A 211 -12.22 -13.36 -16.48
N LYS A 212 -13.27 -14.17 -16.27
CA LYS A 212 -13.70 -15.23 -17.20
C LYS A 212 -12.62 -16.28 -17.47
N GLY A 213 -11.88 -16.67 -16.43
CA GLY A 213 -10.87 -17.72 -16.49
C GLY A 213 -9.48 -17.25 -16.96
N GLU A 214 -9.33 -15.96 -17.30
CA GLU A 214 -8.02 -15.42 -17.70
C GLU A 214 -6.99 -15.38 -16.57
N ILE A 215 -7.46 -15.39 -15.31
CA ILE A 215 -6.61 -15.44 -14.13
C ILE A 215 -7.01 -16.65 -13.31
N SER A 216 -6.06 -17.56 -13.09
CA SER A 216 -6.23 -18.74 -12.24
C SER A 216 -5.41 -18.59 -10.96
N VAL A 217 -6.07 -18.74 -9.81
CA VAL A 217 -5.42 -18.71 -8.49
C VAL A 217 -4.48 -19.90 -8.32
N GLU A 218 -4.83 -21.06 -8.88
CA GLU A 218 -3.98 -22.25 -8.82
C GLU A 218 -2.64 -22.05 -9.56
N VAL A 219 -2.69 -21.41 -10.73
CA VAL A 219 -1.47 -21.05 -11.48
C VAL A 219 -0.61 -20.08 -10.67
N ILE A 220 -1.20 -19.02 -10.11
CA ILE A 220 -0.49 -18.06 -9.25
C ILE A 220 0.14 -18.76 -8.04
N SER A 221 -0.60 -19.62 -7.34
CA SER A 221 -0.12 -20.33 -6.15
C SER A 221 1.07 -21.23 -6.47
N ARG A 222 1.05 -21.89 -7.64
CA ARG A 222 2.16 -22.71 -8.13
C ARG A 222 3.40 -21.86 -8.47
N GLU A 223 3.23 -20.76 -9.20
CA GLU A 223 4.32 -19.81 -9.52
C GLU A 223 5.02 -19.29 -8.25
N ILE A 224 4.25 -18.94 -7.22
CA ILE A 224 4.79 -18.48 -5.93
C ILE A 224 5.61 -19.59 -5.25
N LYS A 225 5.09 -20.82 -5.19
CA LYS A 225 5.82 -21.95 -4.60
C LYS A 225 7.13 -22.26 -5.34
N GLU A 226 7.10 -22.25 -6.66
CA GLU A 226 8.29 -22.46 -7.50
C GLU A 226 9.34 -21.37 -7.27
N SER A 227 8.93 -20.10 -7.21
CA SER A 227 9.83 -18.96 -6.95
C SER A 227 10.48 -19.02 -5.56
N LEU A 228 9.73 -19.42 -4.54
CA LEU A 228 10.24 -19.55 -3.18
C LEU A 228 11.24 -20.71 -3.05
N ALA A 229 10.95 -21.86 -3.68
CA ALA A 229 11.86 -23.00 -3.69
C ALA A 229 13.21 -22.68 -4.39
N GLN A 230 13.19 -21.92 -5.49
CA GLN A 230 14.42 -21.46 -6.15
C GLN A 230 15.25 -20.54 -5.24
N THR A 231 14.59 -19.66 -4.49
CA THR A 231 15.26 -18.74 -3.56
C THR A 231 15.95 -19.49 -2.41
N GLU A 232 15.30 -20.53 -1.88
CA GLU A 232 15.90 -21.41 -0.86
C GLU A 232 17.09 -22.19 -1.41
N SER A 233 16.97 -22.78 -2.60
CA SER A 233 18.08 -23.50 -3.25
C SER A 233 19.30 -22.61 -3.45
N ASN A 234 19.11 -21.36 -3.90
CA ASN A 234 20.21 -20.42 -4.13
C ASN A 234 20.90 -19.97 -2.83
N ARG A 235 20.18 -19.93 -1.70
CA ARG A 235 20.77 -19.66 -0.38
C ARG A 235 21.67 -20.80 0.10
N HIS A 236 21.34 -22.06 -0.25
CA HIS A 236 22.15 -23.22 0.11
C HIS A 236 23.42 -23.37 -0.73
N THR A 237 23.46 -22.84 -1.95
CA THR A 237 24.66 -22.93 -2.83
C THR A 237 25.77 -21.93 -2.46
N HIS A 238 25.50 -20.90 -1.65
CA HIS A 238 26.50 -19.86 -1.31
C HIS A 238 27.25 -20.11 0.01
N VAL A 239 26.93 -21.17 0.75
CA VAL A 239 27.70 -21.60 1.93
C VAL A 239 28.65 -22.73 1.50
N GLY A 240 29.69 -22.36 0.76
CA GLY A 240 30.71 -23.28 0.27
C GLY A 240 32.12 -22.85 0.69
N ILE A 241 32.58 -23.43 1.80
CA ILE A 241 33.99 -23.74 2.14
C ILE A 241 34.96 -22.54 2.30
N LEU A 242 35.11 -22.06 3.54
CA LEU A 242 36.40 -21.55 4.03
C LEU A 242 37.10 -22.71 4.74
N PRO A 243 38.33 -23.11 4.36
CA PRO A 243 39.14 -23.97 5.21
C PRO A 243 39.65 -23.15 6.39
N SER A 244 39.30 -23.59 7.60
CA SER A 244 39.95 -23.20 8.83
C SER A 244 41.33 -23.84 8.86
N GLU A 245 42.39 -23.04 8.90
CA GLU A 245 43.75 -23.53 9.12
C GLU A 245 44.39 -22.68 10.23
N TYR A 246 44.54 -23.29 11.40
CA TYR A 246 45.38 -22.82 12.49
C TYR A 246 46.46 -23.89 12.68
N ASP A 247 47.66 -23.38 12.93
CA ASP A 247 48.88 -24.00 13.46
C ASP A 247 49.96 -24.54 12.50
N GLN A 248 51.08 -23.78 12.56
CA GLN A 248 52.48 -24.22 12.70
C GLN A 248 53.17 -24.81 11.45
N GLU A 249 54.45 -24.58 11.15
CA GLU A 249 55.56 -23.76 11.63
C GLU A 249 56.74 -24.11 10.67
N GLN A 250 57.68 -23.17 10.45
CA GLN A 250 59.11 -23.40 10.10
C GLN A 250 59.46 -24.04 8.72
N VAL A 251 60.00 -23.29 7.75
CA VAL A 251 61.43 -22.93 7.50
C VAL A 251 62.21 -23.98 6.65
N GLU A 252 62.92 -23.44 5.64
CA GLU A 252 64.04 -23.98 4.81
C GLU A 252 63.69 -24.90 3.61
N GLN A 253 63.95 -24.43 2.37
CA GLN A 253 65.10 -24.75 1.47
C GLN A 253 65.04 -26.18 0.90
N LEU A 254 65.40 -26.54 -0.34
CA LEU A 254 65.94 -25.99 -1.59
C LEU A 254 65.85 -27.19 -2.60
N ASP A 255 66.14 -26.94 -3.88
CA ASP A 255 66.56 -27.90 -4.95
C ASP A 255 65.45 -28.51 -5.83
N ASN A 256 65.39 -28.13 -7.12
CA ASN A 256 66.14 -28.68 -8.30
C ASN A 256 65.58 -30.05 -8.72
N SER A 257 65.34 -30.45 -9.96
CA SER A 257 65.41 -29.94 -11.34
C SER A 257 64.66 -30.99 -12.20
N ASP A 258 64.23 -30.64 -13.41
CA ASP A 258 64.34 -31.46 -14.65
C ASP A 258 63.17 -31.29 -15.66
N LEU A 259 63.57 -30.93 -16.88
CA LEU A 259 62.86 -30.70 -18.16
C LEU A 259 62.61 -32.05 -18.91
N PRO A 260 62.21 -32.12 -20.20
CA PRO A 260 61.15 -31.50 -21.03
C PRO A 260 60.38 -32.52 -21.92
N SER A 261 59.39 -32.08 -22.74
CA SER A 261 59.05 -32.56 -24.14
C SER A 261 57.56 -32.25 -24.48
N VAL A 262 57.19 -31.31 -25.37
CA VAL A 262 57.11 -31.36 -26.86
C VAL A 262 56.02 -32.36 -27.34
N ASP A 263 55.02 -32.10 -28.19
CA ASP A 263 54.55 -31.02 -29.09
C ASP A 263 53.07 -31.34 -29.45
N GLY A 264 52.31 -30.40 -30.04
CA GLY A 264 50.98 -30.74 -30.58
C GLY A 264 50.09 -29.58 -31.05
N THR A 265 50.66 -28.69 -31.85
CA THR A 265 50.14 -27.41 -32.38
C THR A 265 48.76 -27.41 -33.09
N SER A 266 48.08 -26.27 -32.90
CA SER A 266 46.87 -25.70 -33.54
C SER A 266 46.92 -25.55 -35.08
N PRO A 267 45.78 -25.21 -35.74
CA PRO A 267 45.84 -24.19 -36.79
C PRO A 267 44.78 -23.07 -36.64
N VAL A 268 45.27 -21.93 -36.19
CA VAL A 268 45.13 -20.54 -36.70
C VAL A 268 44.08 -20.27 -37.81
N SER A 269 43.20 -19.28 -37.57
CA SER A 269 43.10 -18.09 -38.45
C SER A 269 42.40 -16.91 -37.77
N ASN A 270 43.19 -15.85 -37.53
CA ASN A 270 42.79 -14.51 -37.12
C ASN A 270 41.65 -13.96 -37.96
N ILE A 271 40.63 -13.30 -37.37
CA ILE A 271 40.25 -11.97 -37.87
C ILE A 271 39.55 -11.09 -36.79
N TYR A 272 39.87 -9.78 -36.84
CA TYR A 272 39.20 -8.58 -36.30
C TYR A 272 39.54 -8.11 -34.88
N LYS A 273 40.48 -7.16 -34.82
CA LYS A 273 40.56 -6.10 -33.81
C LYS A 273 39.18 -5.46 -33.64
N ALA A 274 38.50 -5.76 -32.54
CA ALA A 274 37.39 -4.95 -32.04
C ALA A 274 37.90 -4.18 -30.82
N THR A 275 38.36 -2.95 -31.07
CA THR A 275 38.57 -1.94 -30.03
C THR A 275 37.29 -1.81 -29.22
N ALA A 276 37.31 -2.27 -27.97
CA ALA A 276 36.24 -2.01 -27.02
C ALA A 276 36.26 -0.50 -26.70
N PHE A 277 35.44 0.27 -27.40
CA PHE A 277 35.12 1.63 -27.02
C PHE A 277 34.25 1.57 -25.77
N SER A 278 34.90 1.56 -24.61
CA SER A 278 34.27 1.88 -23.34
C SER A 278 33.86 3.36 -23.38
N ILE A 279 32.65 3.64 -23.87
CA ILE A 279 32.05 4.98 -23.78
C ILE A 279 31.72 5.20 -22.30
N PRO A 280 32.27 6.22 -21.63
CA PRO A 280 31.89 6.51 -20.26
C PRO A 280 30.46 7.04 -20.26
N ILE A 281 29.53 6.22 -19.79
CA ILE A 281 28.09 6.55 -19.61
C ILE A 281 27.93 7.85 -18.80
N PHE A 282 28.92 8.18 -17.97
CA PHE A 282 29.01 9.44 -17.23
C PHE A 282 29.12 10.69 -18.10
N GLY A 283 29.74 10.63 -19.28
CA GLY A 283 29.85 11.78 -20.18
C GLY A 283 28.50 12.19 -20.79
N ILE A 284 27.66 11.19 -21.11
CA ILE A 284 26.31 11.42 -21.65
C ILE A 284 25.42 12.08 -20.60
N LEU A 285 25.46 11.60 -19.35
CA LEU A 285 24.70 12.20 -18.24
C LEU A 285 25.12 13.64 -17.95
N PHE A 286 26.42 13.95 -18.06
CA PHE A 286 26.94 15.30 -17.87
C PHE A 286 26.45 16.27 -18.96
N ILE A 287 26.38 15.82 -20.21
CA ILE A 287 25.85 16.62 -21.32
C ILE A 287 24.36 16.88 -21.12
N PHE A 288 23.57 15.89 -20.73
CA PHE A 288 22.14 16.09 -20.43
C PHE A 288 21.92 17.03 -19.23
N PHE A 289 22.71 16.90 -18.16
CA PHE A 289 22.62 17.79 -17.01
C PHE A 289 23.01 19.24 -17.34
N ALA A 290 24.07 19.42 -18.13
CA ALA A 290 24.47 20.73 -18.62
C ALA A 290 23.40 21.33 -19.55
N ALA A 291 22.89 20.55 -20.52
CA ALA A 291 21.83 21.00 -21.41
C ALA A 291 20.55 21.35 -20.65
N TYR A 292 20.18 20.60 -19.61
CA TYR A 292 19.06 20.93 -18.72
C TYR A 292 19.26 22.28 -18.01
N LYS A 293 20.48 22.55 -17.52
CA LYS A 293 20.81 23.81 -16.83
C LYS A 293 20.86 25.03 -17.76
N PHE A 294 21.17 24.85 -19.05
CA PHE A 294 21.33 25.94 -20.03
C PHE A 294 20.18 26.08 -21.04
N THR A 295 19.16 25.19 -21.01
CA THR A 295 17.95 25.34 -21.82
C THR A 295 16.92 26.20 -21.06
N PRO A 296 16.48 27.36 -21.58
CA PRO A 296 15.50 28.22 -20.92
C PRO A 296 14.06 27.70 -21.10
N ALA A 297 13.84 26.41 -20.84
CA ALA A 297 12.51 25.78 -20.91
C ALA A 297 11.77 25.81 -19.56
N GLY A 298 12.43 26.26 -18.47
CA GLY A 298 11.83 26.33 -17.14
C GLY A 298 10.65 27.30 -17.00
N SER A 299 10.52 28.29 -17.88
CA SER A 299 9.42 29.26 -17.85
C SER A 299 8.17 28.83 -18.63
N LEU A 300 8.28 27.88 -19.57
CA LEU A 300 7.15 27.43 -20.40
C LEU A 300 6.31 26.33 -19.72
N VAL A 301 6.92 25.50 -18.88
CA VAL A 301 6.19 24.47 -18.12
C VAL A 301 5.33 25.11 -17.01
N HIS A 302 5.78 26.22 -16.44
CA HIS A 302 5.03 26.98 -15.44
C HIS A 302 3.77 27.66 -16.01
N GLY A 303 3.78 28.02 -17.31
CA GLY A 303 2.63 28.61 -17.99
C GLY A 303 1.52 27.61 -18.32
N PHE A 304 1.88 26.34 -18.61
CA PHE A 304 0.90 25.28 -18.87
C PHE A 304 0.22 24.76 -17.59
N LEU A 305 0.91 24.81 -16.44
CA LEU A 305 0.36 24.34 -15.16
C LEU A 305 -0.54 25.37 -14.43
N LEU A 306 -0.47 26.66 -14.80
CA LEU A 306 -1.29 27.72 -14.19
C LEU A 306 -2.37 28.31 -15.11
N GLY A 307 -2.57 27.70 -16.29
CA GLY A 307 -3.50 28.17 -17.30
C GLY A 307 -4.92 27.59 -17.23
N LYS A 308 -5.61 27.63 -16.07
CA LYS A 308 -7.09 27.67 -16.03
C LYS A 308 -7.63 28.11 -14.66
N LYS A 309 -7.57 29.41 -14.38
CA LYS A 309 -8.42 30.02 -13.33
C LYS A 309 -9.09 31.24 -13.94
N ASN A 310 -10.36 31.07 -14.30
CA ASN A 310 -11.36 32.14 -14.42
C ASN A 310 -12.74 31.48 -14.62
N PHE A 311 -13.44 31.24 -13.51
CA PHE A 311 -14.88 31.50 -13.45
C PHE A 311 -15.22 31.89 -12.01
N SER A 312 -15.66 33.13 -11.84
CA SER A 312 -16.11 33.69 -10.57
C SER A 312 -17.64 33.75 -10.60
N HIS A 313 -18.23 33.12 -9.58
CA HIS A 313 -19.50 33.44 -8.93
C HIS A 313 -20.82 33.17 -9.68
N ASN A 314 -21.56 32.14 -9.26
CA ASN A 314 -22.82 32.35 -8.54
C ASN A 314 -23.36 31.09 -7.84
N LYS A 315 -23.82 31.32 -6.61
CA LYS A 315 -24.79 30.64 -5.73
C LYS A 315 -25.22 29.17 -5.96
N THR A 316 -25.04 28.44 -4.84
CA THR A 316 -25.98 27.49 -4.23
C THR A 316 -26.20 26.17 -4.94
N GLU A 317 -25.47 25.15 -4.49
CA GLU A 317 -26.00 23.79 -4.38
C GLU A 317 -25.29 23.13 -3.18
N GLU A 318 -26.07 22.88 -2.12
CA GLU A 318 -25.72 21.93 -1.09
C GLU A 318 -25.58 20.57 -1.76
N GLU A 319 -24.35 20.16 -2.07
CA GLU A 319 -24.06 18.81 -2.51
C GLU A 319 -24.18 17.88 -1.30
N ASN A 320 -25.38 17.34 -1.12
CA ASN A 320 -25.66 16.19 -0.27
C ASN A 320 -24.76 15.01 -0.67
N TYR A 321 -23.66 14.80 0.05
CA TYR A 321 -22.84 13.59 -0.05
C TYR A 321 -23.45 12.37 0.67
N GLU A 322 -24.70 12.47 1.15
CA GLU A 322 -25.46 11.37 1.77
C GLU A 322 -25.91 10.28 0.77
N PHE A 323 -25.85 10.52 -0.55
CA PHE A 323 -26.42 9.59 -1.54
C PHE A 323 -25.55 8.36 -1.89
N LEU A 324 -24.27 8.35 -1.52
CA LEU A 324 -23.38 7.19 -1.80
C LEU A 324 -23.31 6.16 -0.66
N GLU A 325 -23.71 6.54 0.55
CA GLU A 325 -23.77 5.64 1.70
C GLU A 325 -25.03 4.74 1.61
N ASP A 326 -26.13 5.28 1.07
CA ASP A 326 -27.41 4.55 0.96
C ASP A 326 -27.43 3.49 -0.16
N THR A 327 -26.67 3.71 -1.25
CA THR A 327 -26.52 2.70 -2.33
C THR A 327 -25.72 1.46 -1.88
N LEU A 328 -24.97 1.56 -0.77
CA LEU A 328 -24.15 0.47 -0.25
C LEU A 328 -24.80 -0.26 0.94
N ASN A 329 -25.76 0.36 1.64
CA ASN A 329 -26.42 -0.20 2.82
C ASN A 329 -27.70 -0.99 2.52
N THR A 330 -28.24 -0.93 1.31
CA THR A 330 -29.35 -1.79 0.91
C THR A 330 -28.81 -3.00 0.17
N MET A 331 -28.59 -4.12 0.86
CA MET A 331 -28.90 -5.48 0.38
C MET A 331 -28.48 -6.50 1.44
N ASN A 332 -29.32 -6.68 2.46
CA ASN A 332 -29.57 -8.03 3.00
C ASN A 332 -30.93 -8.10 3.71
N GLU A 333 -31.88 -8.76 3.07
CA GLU A 333 -32.68 -9.88 3.60
C GLU A 333 -34.00 -9.99 2.82
N ASN A 334 -34.14 -11.10 2.10
CA ASN A 334 -35.45 -11.57 1.65
C ASN A 334 -36.29 -11.87 2.90
N THR A 335 -37.35 -11.09 3.11
CA THR A 335 -38.52 -11.54 3.87
C THR A 335 -39.77 -11.36 3.02
N ASN A 336 -40.56 -12.43 3.00
CA ASN A 336 -41.80 -12.60 2.27
C ASN A 336 -42.78 -11.44 2.44
N GLY A 337 -43.35 -11.03 1.30
CA GLY A 337 -44.79 -10.80 1.14
C GLY A 337 -45.45 -9.67 1.94
N ASN A 338 -45.57 -8.49 1.32
CA ASN A 338 -46.89 -7.95 0.98
C ASN A 338 -46.76 -6.71 0.08
N PHE A 339 -47.42 -6.75 -1.08
CA PHE A 339 -47.59 -5.60 -1.95
C PHE A 339 -48.57 -4.60 -1.34
N HIS A 340 -48.13 -3.36 -1.09
CA HIS A 340 -49.04 -2.22 -0.96
C HIS A 340 -48.66 -1.16 -1.99
N HIS A 341 -49.54 -1.03 -3.00
CA HIS A 341 -49.53 0.03 -3.99
C HIS A 341 -49.91 1.37 -3.32
N PHE A 342 -49.05 2.37 -3.43
CA PHE A 342 -49.43 3.77 -3.22
C PHE A 342 -49.41 4.49 -4.57
N GLY A 343 -50.58 4.93 -5.01
CA GLY A 343 -50.78 5.67 -6.25
C GLY A 343 -50.30 7.12 -6.13
N TYR A 344 -49.59 7.58 -7.16
CA TYR A 344 -49.18 8.97 -7.33
C TYR A 344 -50.34 9.77 -7.96
N TYR A 345 -50.73 10.88 -7.34
CA TYR A 345 -51.58 11.90 -7.97
C TYR A 345 -50.74 13.14 -8.31
N PRO A 346 -50.66 13.56 -9.58
CA PRO A 346 -50.03 14.82 -9.95
C PRO A 346 -50.99 16.00 -9.69
N LYS A 347 -50.53 17.03 -8.98
CA LYS A 347 -51.25 18.30 -8.86
C LYS A 347 -50.92 19.19 -10.07
N SER A 348 -51.97 19.53 -10.81
CA SER A 348 -51.99 20.59 -11.82
C SER A 348 -52.07 21.97 -11.16
N ASN A 349 -51.33 22.94 -11.70
CA ASN A 349 -51.46 24.37 -11.43
C ASN A 349 -52.75 24.95 -12.02
N ILE A 350 -53.51 25.70 -11.22
CA ILE A 350 -54.42 26.83 -11.56
C ILE A 350 -54.46 27.67 -10.26
N LEU A 351 -54.12 28.96 -10.22
CA LEU A 351 -54.57 30.10 -11.03
C LEU A 351 -53.44 31.08 -11.34
#